data_AF-A0A7C2L327-F1
#
_entry.id   AF-A0A7C2L327-F1
#
_cell.length_a   1.000
_cell.length_b   1.000
_cell.length_c   1.000
_cell.angle_alpha   90.00
_cell.angle_beta   90.00
_cell.angle_gamma   90.00
#
_symmetry.space_group_name_H-M   'P 1'
#
loop_
_entity.id
_entity.type
_entity.pdbx_description
1 polymer ?
#
loop_
_entity_poly.entity_id
_entity_poly.type
_entity_poly.pdbx_seq_one_letter_code
_entity_poly.pdbx_strand_id
1 'polypeptide(L)'
;RAALELDALSSWAHYNLGLLYFEQRNFQRALDAFTDALNGDKRPPWIVVWSHIYRGNCYDALGERERAVAEYQKALETKDDYNGAQDLARHYLNHPYAPTRARASR
;
A
#
# COMPACT_ATOMS: atom_id res chain seq x y z
N ARG A 1 -27.67 14.16 -8.81
CA ARG A 1 -27.09 12.91 -8.23
C ARG A 1 -25.67 12.60 -8.74
N ALA A 2 -24.90 13.59 -9.25
CA ALA A 2 -23.58 13.35 -9.85
C ALA A 2 -22.38 13.51 -8.89
N ALA A 3 -22.60 14.01 -7.67
CA ALA A 3 -21.50 14.34 -6.74
C ALA A 3 -20.96 13.13 -5.94
N LEU A 4 -21.70 12.01 -5.88
CA LEU A 4 -21.33 10.83 -5.07
C LEU A 4 -20.50 9.80 -5.86
N GLU A 5 -20.51 9.84 -7.19
CA GLU A 5 -19.76 8.88 -8.03
C GLU A 5 -18.30 9.30 -8.26
N LEU A 6 -18.00 10.60 -8.13
CA LEU A 6 -16.64 11.14 -8.27
C LEU A 6 -15.70 10.71 -7.15
N ASP A 7 -16.22 10.45 -5.94
CA ASP A 7 -15.40 10.05 -4.78
C ASP A 7 -15.18 8.53 -4.72
N ALA A 8 -16.12 7.74 -5.24
CA ALA A 8 -16.07 6.28 -5.17
C ALA A 8 -14.89 5.65 -5.96
N LEU A 9 -14.40 6.33 -7.00
CA LEU A 9 -13.32 5.85 -7.88
C LEU A 9 -12.01 6.63 -7.73
N SER A 10 -11.93 7.57 -6.78
CA SER A 10 -10.73 8.37 -6.56
C SER A 10 -9.62 7.49 -5.98
N SER A 11 -8.68 7.07 -6.82
CA SER A 11 -7.54 6.27 -6.35
C SER A 11 -6.73 7.02 -5.30
N TRP A 12 -6.66 8.35 -5.41
CA TRP A 12 -5.98 9.20 -4.44
C TRP A 12 -6.67 9.21 -3.08
N ALA A 13 -8.01 9.28 -3.03
CA ALA A 13 -8.74 9.24 -1.76
C ALA A 13 -8.54 7.90 -1.05
N HIS A 14 -8.71 6.80 -1.79
CA HIS A 14 -8.52 5.44 -1.26
C HIS A 14 -7.08 5.16 -0.83
N TYR A 15 -6.09 5.67 -1.58
CA TYR A 15 -4.68 5.57 -1.20
C TYR A 15 -4.41 6.26 0.14
N ASN A 16 -4.90 7.50 0.32
CA ASN A 16 -4.75 8.22 1.59
C ASN A 16 -5.49 7.52 2.73
N LEU A 17 -6.67 6.95 2.47
CA LEU A 17 -7.39 6.14 3.45
C LEU A 17 -6.60 4.89 3.86
N GLY A 18 -5.94 4.23 2.90
CA GLY A 18 -5.04 3.11 3.14
C GLY A 18 -3.86 3.49 4.04
N LEU A 19 -3.25 4.66 3.80
CA LEU A 19 -2.20 5.20 4.66
C LEU A 19 -2.70 5.44 6.09
N LEU A 20 -3.89 6.04 6.25
CA LEU A 20 -4.47 6.27 7.58
C LEU A 20 -4.69 4.97 8.35
N TYR A 21 -5.22 3.93 7.68
CA TYR A 21 -5.38 2.61 8.31
C TYR A 21 -4.04 1.92 8.59
N PHE A 22 -3.06 2.09 7.72
CA PHE A 22 -1.71 1.55 7.90
C PHE A 22 -1.03 2.13 9.15
N GLU A 23 -1.10 3.45 9.34
CA GLU A 23 -0.59 4.13 10.54
C GLU A 23 -1.29 3.67 11.82
N GLN A 24 -2.60 3.41 11.74
CA GLN A 24 -3.38 2.81 12.83
C GLN A 24 -3.10 1.31 13.05
N ARG A 25 -2.22 0.71 12.23
CA ARG A 25 -1.92 -0.74 12.22
C ARG A 25 -3.14 -1.61 11.94
N ASN A 26 -4.17 -1.05 11.32
CA ASN A 26 -5.31 -1.80 10.82
C ASN A 26 -4.98 -2.30 9.41
N PHE A 27 -4.06 -3.26 9.33
CA PHE A 27 -3.50 -3.73 8.07
C PHE A 27 -4.54 -4.33 7.13
N GLN A 28 -5.59 -4.97 7.65
CA GLN A 28 -6.67 -5.50 6.81
C GLN A 28 -7.45 -4.37 6.12
N ARG A 29 -7.86 -3.33 6.86
CA ARG A 29 -8.53 -2.18 6.26
C ARG A 29 -7.62 -1.37 5.32
N ALA A 30 -6.32 -1.32 5.64
CA ALA A 30 -5.34 -0.71 4.74
C ALA A 30 -5.26 -1.47 3.42
N LEU A 31 -5.22 -2.82 3.45
CA LEU A 31 -5.26 -3.66 2.25
C LEU A 31 -6.50 -3.42 1.40
N ASP A 32 -7.67 -3.32 2.02
CA ASP A 32 -8.93 -3.05 1.33
C ASP A 32 -8.86 -1.68 0.61
N ALA A 33 -8.46 -0.62 1.33
CA ALA A 33 -8.35 0.72 0.78
C ALA A 33 -7.29 0.83 -0.33
N PHE A 34 -6.12 0.19 -0.20
CA PHE A 34 -5.14 0.16 -1.29
C PHE A 34 -5.61 -0.67 -2.49
N THR A 35 -6.44 -1.68 -2.27
CA THR A 35 -7.07 -2.45 -3.35
C THR A 35 -8.08 -1.58 -4.10
N ASP A 36 -8.90 -0.80 -3.39
CA ASP A 36 -9.81 0.16 -3.98
C ASP A 36 -9.04 1.26 -4.75
N ALA A 37 -7.90 1.71 -4.22
CA ALA A 37 -7.01 2.63 -4.92
C ALA A 37 -6.50 2.04 -6.25
N LEU A 38 -6.15 0.75 -6.28
CA LEU A 38 -5.76 0.05 -7.50
C LEU A 38 -6.94 -0.22 -8.45
N ASN A 39 -8.18 -0.26 -7.96
CA ASN A 39 -9.38 -0.45 -8.78
C ASN A 39 -9.94 0.86 -9.35
N GLY A 40 -9.60 2.00 -8.77
CA GLY A 40 -10.03 3.33 -9.21
C GLY A 40 -9.36 3.84 -10.49
N ASP A 41 -9.35 5.17 -10.64
CA ASP A 41 -8.85 5.91 -11.80
C ASP A 41 -7.32 5.86 -11.99
N LYS A 42 -6.59 5.39 -10.98
CA LYS A 42 -5.12 5.27 -10.90
C LYS A 42 -4.42 6.61 -11.17
N ARG A 43 -5.03 7.70 -10.71
CA ARG A 43 -4.47 9.04 -10.87
C ARG A 43 -4.15 9.68 -9.52
N PRO A 44 -2.93 10.24 -9.38
CA PRO A 44 -1.79 10.15 -10.30
C PRO A 44 -1.19 8.73 -10.44
N PRO A 45 -0.47 8.42 -11.55
CA PRO A 45 0.03 7.07 -11.85
C PRO A 45 0.90 6.44 -10.76
N TRP A 46 1.67 7.27 -10.04
CA TRP A 46 2.53 6.81 -8.94
C TRP A 46 1.76 6.14 -7.79
N ILE A 47 0.44 6.32 -7.71
CA ILE A 47 -0.40 5.59 -6.75
C ILE A 47 -0.26 4.08 -6.93
N VAL A 48 -0.09 3.60 -8.17
CA VAL A 48 -0.01 2.16 -8.44
C VAL A 48 1.22 1.56 -7.78
N VAL A 49 2.40 2.15 -7.97
CA VAL A 49 3.64 1.65 -7.36
C VAL A 49 3.58 1.70 -5.83
N TRP A 50 3.12 2.81 -5.26
CA TRP A 50 3.06 2.96 -3.81
C TRP A 50 1.98 2.09 -3.17
N SER A 51 0.83 1.89 -3.82
CA SER A 51 -0.21 0.98 -3.32
C SER A 51 0.30 -0.46 -3.25
N HIS A 52 1.09 -0.91 -4.23
CA HIS A 52 1.72 -2.23 -4.17
C HIS A 52 2.75 -2.32 -3.04
N ILE A 53 3.60 -1.30 -2.84
CA ILE A 53 4.55 -1.27 -1.71
C ILE A 53 3.82 -1.37 -0.37
N TYR A 54 2.79 -0.55 -0.15
CA TYR A 54 2.07 -0.55 1.12
C TYR A 54 1.24 -1.81 1.33
N ARG A 55 0.66 -2.42 0.29
CA ARG A 55 0.04 -3.75 0.41
C ARG A 55 1.07 -4.80 0.79
N GLY A 56 2.28 -4.74 0.23
CA GLY A 56 3.41 -5.56 0.65
C GLY A 56 3.72 -5.41 2.13
N ASN A 57 3.85 -4.17 2.62
CA ASN A 57 4.09 -3.88 4.02
C ASN A 57 2.97 -4.41 4.93
N CYS A 58 1.71 -4.29 4.49
CA CYS A 58 0.57 -4.83 5.22
C CYS A 58 0.64 -6.37 5.33
N TYR A 59 0.94 -7.06 4.24
CA TYR A 59 1.08 -8.52 4.26
C TYR A 59 2.26 -8.98 5.12
N ASP A 60 3.40 -8.32 5.05
CA ASP A 60 4.55 -8.61 5.93
C ASP A 60 4.16 -8.43 7.41
N ALA A 61 3.44 -7.36 7.73
CA ALA A 61 2.97 -7.09 9.09
C ALA A 61 1.95 -8.13 9.61
N LEU A 62 1.19 -8.75 8.70
CA LEU A 62 0.26 -9.84 8.98
C LEU A 62 0.95 -11.22 8.99
N GLY A 63 2.23 -11.30 8.63
CA GLY A 63 2.99 -12.55 8.55
C GLY A 63 2.81 -13.31 7.23
N GLU A 64 2.17 -12.71 6.23
CA GLU A 64 1.87 -13.30 4.92
C GLU A 64 2.98 -12.98 3.90
N ARG A 65 4.21 -13.42 4.19
CA ARG A 65 5.42 -13.02 3.46
C ARG A 65 5.35 -13.30 1.96
N GLU A 66 4.79 -14.43 1.55
CA GLU A 66 4.70 -14.80 0.13
C GLU A 66 3.84 -13.79 -0.64
N ARG A 67 2.74 -13.32 -0.05
CA ARG A 67 1.89 -12.28 -0.65
C ARG A 67 2.60 -10.93 -0.63
N ALA A 68 3.35 -10.62 0.42
CA ALA A 68 4.13 -9.39 0.48
C ALA A 68 5.14 -9.31 -0.67
N VAL A 69 5.92 -10.38 -0.89
CA VAL A 69 6.88 -10.50 -1.99
C VAL A 69 6.21 -10.30 -3.34
N ALA A 70 5.05 -10.92 -3.57
CA ALA A 70 4.30 -10.76 -4.81
C ALA A 70 3.88 -9.30 -5.05
N GLU A 71 3.51 -8.57 -4.00
CA GLU A 71 3.16 -7.15 -4.13
C GLU A 71 4.39 -6.28 -4.40
N TYR A 72 5.53 -6.52 -3.74
CA TYR A 72 6.77 -5.79 -4.08
C TYR A 72 7.25 -6.06 -5.50
N GLN A 73 7.08 -7.28 -6.03
CA GLN A 73 7.37 -7.59 -7.42
C GLN A 73 6.48 -6.79 -8.38
N LYS A 74 5.17 -6.71 -8.11
CA LYS A 74 4.26 -5.85 -8.88
C LYS A 74 4.67 -4.38 -8.84
N ALA A 75 5.15 -3.88 -7.69
CA ALA A 75 5.68 -2.52 -7.60
C ALA A 75 6.89 -2.32 -8.54
N LEU A 76 7.81 -3.29 -8.62
CA LEU A 76 8.94 -3.23 -9.55
C LEU A 76 8.53 -3.31 -11.03
N GLU A 77 7.47 -4.07 -11.34
CA GLU A 77 6.93 -4.19 -12.71
C GLU A 77 6.40 -2.85 -13.23
N THR A 78 5.94 -1.95 -12.37
CA THR A 78 5.47 -0.61 -12.78
C THR A 78 6.58 0.25 -13.38
N LYS A 79 7.84 0.01 -13.00
CA LYS A 79 9.02 0.83 -13.34
C LYS A 79 8.90 2.32 -12.95
N ASP A 80 7.90 2.68 -12.14
CA ASP A 80 7.71 4.05 -11.65
C ASP A 80 8.58 4.25 -10.41
N ASP A 81 9.52 5.18 -10.48
CA ASP A 81 10.47 5.50 -9.39
C ASP A 81 10.14 6.81 -8.67
N TYR A 82 8.87 7.21 -8.69
CA TYR A 82 8.40 8.35 -7.93
C TYR A 82 8.79 8.24 -6.44
N ASN A 83 9.60 9.19 -5.97
CA ASN A 83 10.14 9.24 -4.60
C ASN A 83 10.94 7.99 -4.18
N GLY A 84 11.66 7.35 -5.11
CA GLY A 84 12.54 6.21 -4.79
C GLY A 84 11.78 4.90 -4.54
N ALA A 85 10.56 4.79 -5.09
CA ALA A 85 9.70 3.64 -4.90
C ALA A 85 10.35 2.31 -5.36
N GLN A 86 11.16 2.34 -6.42
CA GLN A 86 11.80 1.11 -6.93
C GLN A 86 12.85 0.60 -5.96
N ASP A 87 13.68 1.48 -5.42
CA ASP A 87 14.69 1.11 -4.43
C ASP A 87 14.05 0.62 -3.13
N LEU A 88 12.95 1.24 -2.72
CA LEU A 88 12.20 0.81 -1.55
C LEU A 88 11.56 -0.58 -1.74
N ALA A 89 11.00 -0.87 -2.91
CA ALA A 89 10.48 -2.19 -3.22
C ALA A 89 11.59 -3.26 -3.23
N ARG A 90 12.77 -2.96 -3.80
CA ARG A 90 13.94 -3.86 -3.74
C ARG A 90 14.42 -4.07 -2.31
N HIS A 91 14.39 -3.03 -1.48
CA HIS A 91 14.72 -3.15 -0.07
C HIS A 91 13.78 -4.15 0.62
N TYR A 92 12.47 -3.99 0.47
CA TYR A 92 11.49 -4.85 1.14
C TYR A 92 11.45 -6.31 0.63
N LEU A 93 11.92 -6.57 -0.59
CA LEU A 93 12.15 -7.95 -1.06
C LEU A 93 13.21 -8.69 -0.24
N ASN A 94 14.22 -7.98 0.25
CA ASN A 94 15.31 -8.57 1.04
C ASN A 94 15.10 -8.41 2.56
N HIS A 95 14.38 -7.37 2.95
CA HIS A 95 14.17 -6.99 4.34
C HIS A 95 12.67 -6.83 4.60
N PRO A 96 11.98 -7.85 5.15
CA PRO A 96 10.54 -7.77 5.40
C PRO A 96 10.18 -6.56 6.26
N TYR A 97 9.06 -5.90 5.94
CA TYR A 97 8.57 -4.82 6.77
C TYR A 97 8.21 -5.35 8.16
N ALA A 98 8.79 -4.76 9.20
CA ALA A 98 8.53 -5.10 10.59
C ALA A 98 8.00 -3.87 11.32
N PRO A 99 6.68 -3.75 11.59
CA PRO A 99 6.17 -2.63 12.35
C PRO A 99 6.74 -2.72 13.77
N THR A 100 7.47 -1.70 14.21
CA THR A 100 8.11 -1.67 15.54
C THR A 100 7.07 -2.02 16.59
N ARG A 101 7.28 -3.03 17.43
CA ARG A 101 6.33 -3.30 18.52
C ARG A 101 6.31 -2.05 19.40
N ALA A 102 5.15 -1.40 19.51
CA ALA A 102 4.95 -0.43 20.58
C ALA A 102 5.31 -1.19 21.86
N ARG A 103 6.33 -0.71 22.60
CA ARG A 103 6.61 -1.24 23.93
C ARG A 103 5.29 -1.11 24.68
N ALA A 104 4.67 -2.25 24.97
CA ALA A 104 3.55 -2.28 25.88
C ALA A 104 4.11 -1.77 27.21
N SER A 105 3.85 -0.51 27.53
CA SER A 105 4.00 0.01 28.88
C SER A 105 3.09 -0.86 29.74
N ARG A 106 3.69 -1.76 30.53
CA ARG A 106 3.00 -2.51 31.57
C ARG A 106 2.56 -1.57 32.67
#